data_AF-A0A7X0NNZ4-F1
#
_entry.id   AF-A0A7X0NNZ4-F1
#
_cell.length_a   1.000
_cell.length_b   1.000
_cell.length_c   1.000
_cell.angle_alpha   90.00
_cell.angle_beta   90.00
_cell.angle_gamma   90.00
#
_symmetry.space_group_name_H-M   'P 1'
#
loop_
_entity.id
_entity.type
_entity.pdbx_description
1 polymer ?
#
loop_
_entity_poly.entity_id
_entity_poly.type
_entity_poly.pdbx_seq_one_letter_code
_entity_poly.pdbx_strand_id
1 'polypeptide(L)'
;MRQREEEPRTRLWRRAARQRGFFTAAQALLDGYSYQSQYFHVRRGNWTRIDRGLYRFREYADLPPSDLDHLVRWSLWSLDRAVFSHETALSVHGLAPVDPAVVHMTVPPGFRQRDPAVLTHRADLSPADVEHRDGFRVTTLARTLIDLNIQPTKKDL
;
A
#
# COMPACT_ATOMS: atom_id res chain seq x y z
N MET A 1 -32.61 -12.73 -17.12
CA MET A 1 -32.17 -11.55 -16.35
C MET A 1 -30.81 -11.10 -16.87
N ARG A 2 -30.73 -9.97 -17.58
CA ARG A 2 -29.42 -9.35 -17.90
C ARG A 2 -28.90 -8.75 -16.59
N GLN A 3 -27.78 -9.25 -16.06
CA GLN A 3 -27.08 -8.56 -14.97
C GLN A 3 -26.82 -7.14 -15.45
N ARG A 4 -27.35 -6.12 -14.74
CA ARG A 4 -26.90 -4.74 -14.97
C ARG A 4 -25.40 -4.75 -14.69
N GLU A 5 -24.60 -4.61 -15.74
CA GLU A 5 -23.16 -4.44 -15.57
C GLU A 5 -22.94 -3.27 -14.61
N GLU A 6 -22.27 -3.56 -13.50
CA GLU A 6 -21.97 -2.56 -12.48
C GLU A 6 -21.21 -1.40 -13.14
N GLU A 7 -21.51 -0.15 -12.78
CA GLU A 7 -20.86 0.99 -13.42
C GLU A 7 -19.33 0.99 -13.14
N PRO A 8 -18.47 1.42 -14.09
CA PRO A 8 -17.02 1.49 -13.89
C PRO A 8 -16.62 2.21 -12.59
N ARG A 9 -17.33 3.30 -12.26
CA ARG A 9 -17.08 4.06 -11.02
C ARG A 9 -17.29 3.22 -9.78
N THR A 10 -18.35 2.42 -9.72
CA THR A 10 -18.68 1.58 -8.56
C THR A 10 -17.63 0.49 -8.34
N ARG A 11 -17.15 -0.15 -9.43
CA ARG A 11 -16.07 -1.14 -9.37
C ARG A 11 -14.77 -0.52 -8.83
N LEU A 12 -14.36 0.60 -9.43
CA LEU A 12 -13.13 1.28 -9.03
C LEU A 12 -13.22 1.82 -7.61
N TRP A 13 -14.38 2.36 -7.21
CA TRP A 13 -14.62 2.80 -5.84
C TRP A 13 -14.48 1.66 -4.83
N ARG A 14 -15.09 0.49 -5.09
CA ARG A 14 -14.98 -0.69 -4.20
C ARG A 14 -13.53 -1.16 -4.04
N ARG A 15 -12.73 -1.07 -5.11
CA ARG A 15 -11.30 -1.39 -5.06
C ARG A 15 -10.54 -0.35 -4.24
N ALA A 16 -10.69 0.92 -4.60
CA ALA A 16 -10.00 2.02 -3.98
C ALA A 16 -10.36 2.17 -2.50
N ALA A 17 -11.58 1.83 -2.09
CA ALA A 17 -11.98 1.91 -0.68
C ALA A 17 -11.15 1.00 0.24
N ARG A 18 -10.81 -0.20 -0.24
CA ARG A 18 -9.89 -1.11 0.47
C ARG A 18 -8.43 -0.67 0.40
N GLN A 19 -8.16 0.38 -0.37
CA GLN A 19 -6.85 0.98 -0.59
C GLN A 19 -6.90 2.47 -0.20
N ARG A 20 -7.70 2.86 0.80
CA ARG A 20 -7.75 4.24 1.33
C ARG A 20 -7.93 5.33 0.26
N GLY A 21 -8.68 4.99 -0.79
CA GLY A 21 -8.98 5.83 -1.94
C GLY A 21 -7.96 5.77 -3.08
N PHE A 22 -6.83 5.09 -2.90
CA PHE A 22 -5.79 4.95 -3.90
C PHE A 22 -6.12 3.87 -4.93
N PHE A 23 -5.63 4.05 -6.15
CA PHE A 23 -5.72 3.05 -7.21
C PHE A 23 -4.71 3.36 -8.33
N THR A 24 -4.35 2.35 -9.11
CA THR A 24 -3.44 2.49 -10.25
C THR A 24 -4.18 2.73 -11.57
N ALA A 25 -3.47 3.29 -12.56
CA ALA A 25 -3.96 3.41 -13.93
C ALA A 25 -4.38 2.05 -14.50
N ALA A 26 -3.62 0.98 -14.17
CA ALA A 26 -3.92 -0.38 -14.59
C ALA A 26 -5.20 -0.91 -13.94
N GLN A 27 -5.42 -0.63 -12.65
CA GLN A 27 -6.67 -0.99 -11.97
C GLN A 27 -7.87 -0.22 -12.55
N ALA A 28 -7.72 1.07 -12.84
CA ALA A 28 -8.77 1.84 -13.51
C ALA A 28 -9.10 1.28 -14.90
N LEU A 29 -8.11 0.86 -15.69
CA LEU A 29 -8.33 0.15 -16.96
C LEU A 29 -9.14 -1.14 -16.75
N LEU A 30 -8.72 -1.98 -15.81
CA LEU A 30 -9.42 -3.23 -15.47
C LEU A 30 -10.87 -2.99 -15.06
N ASP A 31 -11.14 -1.87 -14.38
CA ASP A 31 -12.47 -1.52 -13.92
C ASP A 31 -13.29 -0.76 -14.99
N GLY A 32 -12.76 -0.55 -16.20
CA GLY A 32 -13.50 -0.06 -17.38
C GLY A 32 -13.24 1.39 -17.78
N TYR A 33 -12.20 2.04 -17.25
CA TYR A 33 -11.79 3.39 -17.67
C TYR A 33 -10.76 3.32 -18.79
N SER A 34 -10.94 4.10 -19.87
CA SER A 34 -9.89 4.32 -20.88
C SER A 34 -8.86 5.33 -20.38
N TYR A 35 -7.66 5.37 -20.96
CA TYR A 35 -6.67 6.39 -20.61
C TYR A 35 -7.20 7.83 -20.82
N GLN A 36 -8.03 8.05 -21.83
CA GLN A 36 -8.70 9.32 -22.07
C GLN A 36 -9.65 9.70 -20.93
N SER A 37 -10.43 8.74 -20.42
CA SER A 37 -11.32 9.01 -19.28
C SER A 37 -10.53 9.21 -17.98
N GLN A 38 -9.42 8.48 -17.78
CA GLN A 38 -8.51 8.74 -16.65
C GLN A 38 -7.97 10.19 -16.69
N TYR A 39 -7.49 10.63 -17.85
CA TYR A 39 -7.03 12.01 -18.04
C TYR A 39 -8.13 13.04 -17.76
N PHE A 40 -9.35 12.77 -18.25
CA PHE A 40 -10.52 13.61 -17.98
C PHE A 40 -10.81 13.72 -16.48
N HIS A 41 -10.84 12.61 -15.74
CA HIS A 41 -11.11 12.62 -14.30
C HIS A 41 -10.05 13.37 -13.50
N VAL A 42 -8.78 13.26 -13.88
CA VAL A 42 -7.70 14.06 -13.28
C VAL A 42 -7.89 15.54 -13.60
N ARG A 43 -8.17 15.90 -14.86
CA ARG A 43 -8.39 17.30 -15.28
C ARG A 43 -9.60 17.95 -14.62
N ARG A 44 -10.66 17.19 -14.38
CA ARG A 44 -11.86 17.63 -13.65
C ARG A 44 -11.68 17.66 -12.13
N GLY A 45 -10.54 17.19 -11.62
CA GLY A 45 -10.27 17.13 -10.19
C GLY A 45 -11.09 16.06 -9.46
N ASN A 46 -11.65 15.09 -10.16
CA ASN A 46 -12.30 13.93 -9.53
C ASN A 46 -11.24 12.98 -8.94
N TRP A 47 -10.09 12.90 -9.60
CA TRP A 47 -8.94 12.12 -9.17
C TRP A 47 -7.74 13.03 -8.94
N THR A 48 -7.05 12.80 -7.83
CA THR A 48 -5.76 13.43 -7.55
C THR A 48 -4.66 12.52 -8.06
N ARG A 49 -3.72 13.06 -8.83
CA ARG A 49 -2.53 12.32 -9.24
C ARG A 49 -1.51 12.34 -8.11
N ILE A 50 -1.14 11.15 -7.64
CA ILE A 50 -0.20 10.96 -6.53
C ILE A 50 1.20 10.68 -7.08
N ASP A 51 1.28 9.85 -8.12
CA ASP A 51 2.54 9.48 -8.78
C ASP A 51 2.29 9.10 -10.25
N ARG A 52 3.31 8.59 -10.95
CA ARG A 52 3.17 8.01 -12.28
C ARG A 52 2.23 6.80 -12.23
N GLY A 53 1.02 6.98 -12.78
CA GLY A 53 0.03 5.92 -12.87
C GLY A 53 -0.60 5.54 -11.54
N LEU A 54 -0.45 6.39 -10.51
CA LEU A 54 -1.08 6.24 -9.20
C LEU A 54 -1.97 7.45 -8.92
N TYR A 55 -3.20 7.18 -8.53
CA TYR A 55 -4.22 8.19 -8.31
C TYR A 55 -4.93 7.94 -6.97
N ARG A 56 -5.63 8.96 -6.49
CA ARG A 56 -6.53 8.88 -5.33
C ARG A 56 -7.85 9.55 -5.65
N PHE A 57 -8.97 8.97 -5.23
CA PHE A 57 -10.27 9.64 -5.30
C PHE A 57 -10.26 10.92 -4.46
N ARG A 58 -10.82 12.01 -4.99
CA ARG A 58 -10.88 13.29 -4.28
C ARG A 58 -11.67 13.20 -2.98
N GLU A 59 -12.70 12.37 -2.93
CA GLU A 59 -13.53 12.14 -1.75
C GLU A 59 -12.72 11.63 -0.53
N TYR A 60 -11.53 11.07 -0.75
CA TYR A 60 -10.62 10.65 0.33
C TYR A 60 -9.70 11.77 0.83
N ALA A 61 -9.62 12.91 0.13
CA ALA A 61 -8.83 14.05 0.58
C ALA A 61 -9.47 14.77 1.78
N ASP A 62 -10.79 14.64 1.93
CA ASP A 62 -11.55 15.27 3.03
C ASP A 62 -11.57 14.40 4.30
N LEU A 63 -11.06 13.16 4.22
CA LEU A 63 -10.93 12.29 5.39
C LEU A 63 -9.70 12.67 6.21
N PRO A 64 -9.73 12.51 7.54
CA PRO A 64 -8.55 12.71 8.37
C PRO A 64 -7.36 11.90 7.82
N PRO A 65 -6.22 12.54 7.54
CA PRO A 65 -5.05 11.84 7.06
C PRO A 65 -4.58 10.86 8.14
N SER A 66 -4.23 9.64 7.72
CA SER A 66 -3.48 8.74 8.57
C SER A 66 -2.00 8.88 8.23
N ASP A 67 -1.13 8.90 9.24
CA ASP A 67 0.32 8.85 9.04
C ASP A 67 0.74 7.61 8.25
N LEU A 68 -0.11 6.57 8.20
CA LEU A 68 0.13 5.33 7.45
C LEU A 68 -0.47 5.34 6.03
N ASP A 69 -1.22 6.36 5.62
CA ASP A 69 -1.82 6.39 4.26
C ASP A 69 -0.73 6.34 3.17
N HIS A 70 0.47 6.86 3.44
CA HIS A 70 1.62 6.80 2.52
C HIS A 70 2.07 5.35 2.24
N LEU A 71 1.79 4.39 3.12
CA LEU A 71 2.13 2.98 2.92
C LEU A 71 1.28 2.34 1.83
N VAL A 72 0.03 2.79 1.64
CA VAL A 72 -0.81 2.28 0.56
C VAL A 72 -0.22 2.62 -0.81
N ARG A 73 0.36 3.83 -0.95
CA ARG A 73 1.11 4.21 -2.16
C ARG A 73 2.22 3.21 -2.47
N TRP A 74 3.02 2.85 -1.46
CA TRP A 74 4.16 1.94 -1.64
C TRP A 74 3.74 0.48 -1.89
N SER A 75 2.64 0.03 -1.27
CA SER A 75 2.03 -1.26 -1.60
C SER A 75 1.63 -1.32 -3.08
N LEU A 76 0.95 -0.28 -3.59
CA LEU A 76 0.53 -0.22 -5.00
C LEU A 76 1.70 -0.05 -5.97
N TRP A 77 2.72 0.74 -5.62
CA TRP A 77 3.98 0.82 -6.37
C TRP A 77 4.59 -0.58 -6.54
N SER A 78 4.61 -1.38 -5.47
CA SER A 78 5.11 -2.76 -5.50
C SER A 78 4.22 -3.75 -6.28
N LEU A 79 3.13 -3.28 -6.89
CA LEU A 79 2.08 -4.12 -7.49
C LEU A 79 1.48 -5.12 -6.49
N ASP A 80 1.34 -4.70 -5.23
CA ASP A 80 0.89 -5.53 -4.12
C ASP A 80 1.68 -6.83 -3.97
N ARG A 81 3.00 -6.76 -4.20
CA ARG A 81 3.93 -7.90 -4.01
C ARG A 81 4.79 -7.76 -2.77
N ALA A 82 4.92 -6.56 -2.22
CA ALA A 82 5.72 -6.28 -1.05
C ALA A 82 4.90 -6.40 0.25
N VAL A 83 5.60 -6.66 1.35
CA VAL A 83 5.11 -6.62 2.73
C VAL A 83 6.00 -5.66 3.52
N PHE A 84 5.44 -4.67 4.19
CA PHE A 84 6.22 -3.76 5.03
C PHE A 84 6.89 -4.53 6.17
N SER A 85 8.17 -4.25 6.43
CA SER A 85 8.98 -5.00 7.40
C SER A 85 9.95 -4.09 8.14
N HIS A 86 10.73 -4.66 9.06
CA HIS A 86 11.76 -3.96 9.84
C HIS A 86 11.24 -2.66 10.50
N GLU A 87 11.94 -1.53 10.35
CA GLU A 87 11.63 -0.24 11.00
C GLU A 87 10.25 0.30 10.60
N THR A 88 9.84 0.11 9.35
CA THR A 88 8.50 0.51 8.91
C THR A 88 7.42 -0.33 9.58
N ALA A 89 7.61 -1.65 9.68
CA ALA A 89 6.67 -2.50 10.41
C ALA A 89 6.64 -2.18 11.90
N LEU A 90 7.79 -1.87 12.51
CA LEU A 90 7.88 -1.47 13.92
C LEU A 90 7.05 -0.20 14.19
N SER A 91 7.09 0.75 13.26
CA SER A 91 6.28 1.97 13.31
C SER A 91 4.78 1.67 13.17
N VAL A 92 4.40 0.77 12.26
CA VAL A 92 3.00 0.30 12.09
C VAL A 92 2.47 -0.39 13.34
N HIS A 93 3.34 -1.04 14.11
CA HIS A 93 3.02 -1.66 15.41
C HIS A 93 3.07 -0.68 16.59
N GLY A 94 3.34 0.60 16.35
CA GLY A 94 3.36 1.65 17.38
C GLY A 94 4.57 1.59 18.33
N LEU A 95 5.62 0.87 17.95
CA LEU A 95 6.84 0.70 18.76
C LEU A 95 7.98 1.63 18.32
N ALA A 96 7.77 2.40 17.26
CA ALA A 96 8.69 3.42 16.76
C ALA A 96 7.89 4.58 16.15
N PRO A 97 8.45 5.81 16.10
CA PRO A 97 7.84 6.90 15.35
C PRO A 97 7.80 6.57 13.85
N VAL A 98 6.74 7.01 13.17
CA VAL A 98 6.63 6.87 11.72
C VAL A 98 7.67 7.76 11.05
N ASP A 99 8.58 7.15 10.29
CA ASP A 99 9.50 7.85 9.38
C ASP A 99 9.07 7.61 7.91
N PRO A 100 8.48 8.61 7.23
CA PRO A 100 8.07 8.47 5.84
C PRO A 100 9.24 8.60 4.85
N ALA A 101 10.45 8.96 5.28
CA ALA A 101 11.59 9.20 4.40
C ALA A 101 12.20 7.89 3.88
N VAL A 102 12.16 6.82 4.68
CA VAL A 102 12.73 5.51 4.33
C VAL A 102 11.73 4.41 4.67
N VAL A 103 11.30 3.68 3.63
CA VAL A 103 10.30 2.63 3.74
C VAL A 103 10.95 1.26 3.53
N HIS A 104 10.88 0.42 4.56
CA HIS A 104 11.40 -0.93 4.57
C HIS A 104 10.31 -1.92 4.15
N MET A 105 10.64 -2.75 3.17
CA MET A 105 9.72 -3.78 2.69
C MET A 105 10.44 -5.06 2.30
N THR A 106 9.84 -6.19 2.66
CA THR A 106 10.25 -7.51 2.19
C THR A 106 9.53 -7.81 0.88
N VAL A 107 10.31 -8.22 -0.13
CA VAL A 107 9.84 -8.51 -1.48
C VAL A 107 10.26 -9.91 -1.91
N PRO A 108 9.45 -10.58 -2.75
CA PRO A 108 9.79 -11.91 -3.25
C PRO A 108 11.02 -11.89 -4.17
N PRO A 109 11.68 -13.04 -4.38
CA PRO A 109 12.74 -13.20 -5.37
C PRO A 109 12.32 -12.67 -6.74
N GLY A 110 13.25 -12.01 -7.44
CA GLY A 110 13.01 -11.45 -8.77
C GLY A 110 12.21 -10.13 -8.80
N PHE A 111 11.88 -9.55 -7.64
CA PHE A 111 11.38 -8.17 -7.59
C PHE A 111 12.48 -7.19 -8.05
N ARG A 112 12.14 -6.27 -8.98
CA ARG A 112 13.11 -5.41 -9.68
C ARG A 112 12.85 -3.91 -9.53
N GLN A 113 11.69 -3.50 -9.04
CA GLN A 113 11.43 -2.06 -8.88
C GLN A 113 12.36 -1.47 -7.82
N ARG A 114 12.76 -0.22 -8.02
CA ARG A 114 13.66 0.53 -7.12
C ARG A 114 13.17 1.96 -7.00
N ASP A 115 13.29 2.49 -5.80
CA ASP A 115 13.04 3.89 -5.49
C ASP A 115 14.01 4.30 -4.37
N PRO A 116 14.61 5.50 -4.39
CA PRO A 116 15.51 5.96 -3.34
C PRO A 116 14.89 5.97 -1.93
N ALA A 117 13.56 6.11 -1.83
CA ALA A 117 12.84 6.11 -0.55
C ALA A 117 12.48 4.69 -0.07
N VAL A 118 12.87 3.63 -0.80
CA VAL A 118 12.48 2.24 -0.49
C VAL A 118 13.70 1.34 -0.32
N LEU A 119 13.82 0.75 0.87
CA LEU A 119 14.78 -0.30 1.16
C LEU A 119 14.09 -1.67 1.06
N THR A 120 14.53 -2.46 0.07
CA THR A 120 13.95 -3.78 -0.20
C THR A 120 14.79 -4.91 0.40
N HIS A 121 14.16 -5.77 1.17
CA HIS A 121 14.72 -7.01 1.72
C HIS A 121 14.18 -8.20 0.93
N ARG A 122 15.01 -9.18 0.58
CA ARG A 122 14.56 -10.34 -0.22
C ARG A 122 14.35 -11.55 0.67
N ALA A 123 13.11 -12.02 0.74
CA ALA A 123 12.76 -13.27 1.40
C ALA A 123 11.39 -13.75 0.92
N ASP A 124 11.18 -15.07 1.00
CA ASP A 124 9.84 -15.65 0.94
C ASP A 124 9.25 -15.65 2.36
N LEU A 125 8.18 -14.86 2.55
CA LEU A 125 7.48 -14.79 3.83
C LEU A 125 6.42 -15.89 3.92
N SER A 126 6.37 -16.55 5.07
CA SER A 126 5.24 -17.42 5.41
C SER A 126 3.97 -16.57 5.54
N PRO A 127 2.80 -17.07 5.12
CA PRO A 127 1.53 -16.39 5.39
C PRO A 127 1.29 -16.10 6.88
N ALA A 128 1.84 -16.92 7.78
CA ALA A 128 1.75 -16.72 9.22
C ALA A 128 2.57 -15.52 9.73
N ASP A 129 3.54 -15.06 8.94
CA ASP A 129 4.38 -13.90 9.24
C ASP A 129 3.79 -12.59 8.72
N VAL A 130 2.60 -12.61 8.11
CA VAL A 130 2.01 -11.46 7.42
C VAL A 130 0.65 -11.09 7.99
N GLU A 131 0.50 -9.83 8.36
CA GLU A 131 -0.76 -9.19 8.74
C GLU A 131 -1.29 -8.34 7.58
N HIS A 132 -2.62 -8.29 7.46
CA HIS A 132 -3.31 -7.43 6.50
C HIS A 132 -3.86 -6.20 7.21
N ARG A 133 -3.57 -5.02 6.67
CA ARG A 133 -4.14 -3.73 7.08
C ARG A 133 -4.93 -3.15 5.91
N ASP A 134 -5.66 -2.07 6.15
CA ASP A 134 -6.41 -1.40 5.09
C ASP A 134 -5.46 -0.84 4.02
N GLY A 135 -5.35 -1.54 2.90
CA GLY A 135 -4.60 -1.14 1.72
C GLY A 135 -3.15 -1.61 1.66
N PHE A 136 -2.68 -2.39 2.64
CA PHE A 136 -1.33 -2.94 2.61
C PHE A 136 -1.14 -4.18 3.50
N ARG A 137 0.03 -4.80 3.37
CA ARG A 137 0.48 -5.93 4.20
C ARG A 137 1.73 -5.54 4.98
N VAL A 138 1.85 -6.07 6.19
CA VAL A 138 2.98 -5.82 7.10
C VAL A 138 3.40 -7.11 7.78
N THR A 139 4.67 -7.26 8.16
CA THR A 139 5.12 -8.40 8.95
C THR A 139 4.45 -8.40 10.33
N THR A 140 4.16 -9.59 10.87
CA THR A 140 3.72 -9.72 12.28
C THR A 140 4.75 -9.08 13.20
N LEU A 141 4.33 -8.68 14.40
CA LEU A 141 5.28 -8.12 15.38
C LEU A 141 6.43 -9.10 15.68
N ALA A 142 6.12 -10.39 15.89
CA ALA A 142 7.12 -11.42 16.12
C ALA A 142 8.14 -11.50 14.97
N ARG A 143 7.67 -11.49 13.72
CA ARG A 143 8.54 -11.48 12.54
C ARG A 143 9.38 -10.21 12.46
N THR A 144 8.79 -9.06 12.77
CA THR A 144 9.46 -7.75 12.75
C THR A 144 10.63 -7.71 13.74
N LEU A 145 10.45 -8.27 14.94
CA LEU A 145 11.52 -8.35 15.94
C LEU A 145 12.67 -9.25 15.47
N ILE A 146 12.36 -10.36 14.79
CA ILE A 146 13.37 -11.24 14.19
C ILE A 146 14.14 -10.51 13.07
N ASP A 147 13.43 -9.82 12.18
CA ASP A 147 14.02 -9.07 11.06
C ASP A 147 14.97 -7.97 11.57
N LEU A 148 14.62 -7.30 12.67
CA LEU A 148 15.48 -6.29 13.32
C LEU A 148 16.59 -6.89 14.20
N ASN A 149 16.66 -8.22 14.30
CA ASN A 149 17.52 -8.94 15.23
C ASN A 149 17.39 -8.46 16.69
N ILE A 150 16.18 -8.04 17.08
CA ILE A 150 15.87 -7.62 18.45
C ILE A 150 15.62 -8.88 19.27
N GLN A 151 16.57 -9.20 20.14
CA GLN A 151 16.41 -10.28 21.12
C GLN A 151 15.76 -9.72 22.39
N PRO A 152 14.77 -10.41 22.99
CA PRO A 152 14.25 -10.02 24.30
C PRO A 152 15.41 -10.04 25.30
N THR A 153 15.71 -8.89 25.87
CA THR A 153 16.78 -8.77 26.86
C THR A 153 16.33 -9.49 28.13
N LYS A 154 17.12 -10.47 28.60
CA LYS A 154 16.91 -11.07 29.94
C LYS A 154 17.21 -10.02 31.01
N LYS A 155 16.22 -9.21 31.37
CA LYS A 155 16.10 -8.33 32.56
C LYS A 155 14.67 -7.76 32.49
N ASP A 156 13.72 -8.02 33.37
CA ASP A 156 13.76 -8.36 34.79
C ASP A 156 12.62 -9.35 35.12
N LEU A 157 12.95 -10.46 35.79
CA LEU A 157 12.07 -11.25 36.67
C LEU A 157 12.87 -11.60 37.91
#